data_AF-A0A381SHB2-F1
#
_entry.id   AF-A0A381SHB2-F1
#
_cell.length_a   1.000
_cell.length_b   1.000
_cell.length_c   1.000
_cell.angle_alpha   90.00
_cell.angle_beta   90.00
_cell.angle_gamma   90.00
#
_symmetry.space_group_name_H-M   'P 1'
#
loop_
_entity.id
_entity.type
_entity.pdbx_description
1 polymer ?
#
loop_
_entity_poly.entity_id
_entity_poly.type
_entity_poly.pdbx_seq_one_letter_code
_entity_poly.pdbx_strand_id
1 'polypeptide(L)'
;MKLYRLTVIILMYCVSIWIYATDIDSSFTIKWQNDAWGAGGLFPAGPPWNMVGPYDFDNDGYGDFIVASAYAGQYCNGVYHYEATDNDSITVQWVYTFYDLSCTYDAYSSVAVGDIDGDNNPEILSLVDTSPGVSGQKGLQIFEWDPDSLSFLSSPTYTWDMGLDSVWEAGQILVAELDGDSAQEIIVSVMDGPWSELGSGGSSRLMIFELDSVVDDSAIFSIEYEDNVWTNWSGYNISTGDLDNDGLMEIYTVAYEYYHIIIHENSGEDQYEYQTDFYVCSQQYERGNQSIIVTDLDENGTNELFGVTSGTNTLAGDLLTPGLFFAVQGVDDVSTLSYGNFNFFASYAGGLRQINAGDADGDGKPNLYLAGHYNEAVYDWEFNGDDPLAVESFSERIIFMDDTTDNYTPGNDQGKVRVAKLFPGDLDNDGYGDLVLSSASFAADKPQLFMIEHDGTLETDYSNYTIPNHVSISQNFPNPFNPATQFSYTLNESGTISLGIYDITGKLIYTVYDGFQRAGNHNVFWTGLDQNKRPVSSGVYFYRLVTQSNTISKKMVLAK
;
A
#
# COMPACT_ATOMS: atom_id res chain seq x y z
N MET A 1 -28.71 -27.76 -40.33
CA MET A 1 -28.52 -26.30 -40.24
C MET A 1 -29.83 -25.65 -39.82
N LYS A 2 -29.93 -25.27 -38.54
CA LYS A 2 -30.83 -24.24 -38.00
C LYS A 2 -30.36 -23.98 -36.56
N LEU A 3 -29.67 -22.86 -36.35
CA LEU A 3 -29.30 -22.31 -35.04
C LEU A 3 -30.57 -21.78 -34.37
N TYR A 4 -30.71 -22.04 -33.06
CA TYR A 4 -31.54 -21.23 -32.18
C TYR A 4 -30.64 -20.73 -31.04
N ARG A 5 -30.47 -19.40 -30.97
CA ARG A 5 -29.88 -18.68 -29.84
C ARG A 5 -30.85 -18.80 -28.66
N LEU A 6 -30.34 -19.16 -27.48
CA LEU A 6 -31.02 -18.95 -26.21
C LEU A 6 -30.12 -18.07 -25.35
N THR A 7 -30.55 -16.83 -25.13
CA THR A 7 -29.98 -15.88 -24.19
C THR A 7 -30.35 -16.31 -22.77
N VAL A 8 -29.38 -16.45 -21.87
CA VAL A 8 -29.64 -16.64 -20.43
C VAL A 8 -28.93 -15.53 -19.68
N ILE A 9 -29.75 -14.76 -18.95
CA ILE A 9 -29.38 -13.63 -18.10
C ILE A 9 -28.70 -14.18 -16.84
N ILE A 10 -27.44 -13.80 -16.60
CA ILE A 10 -26.74 -14.09 -15.35
C ILE A 10 -27.05 -12.93 -14.40
N LEU A 11 -27.82 -13.22 -13.35
CA LEU A 11 -28.03 -12.32 -12.22
C LEU A 11 -26.99 -12.69 -11.16
N MET A 12 -26.01 -11.82 -10.92
CA MET A 12 -24.94 -12.01 -9.95
C MET A 12 -25.42 -11.44 -8.60
N TYR A 13 -25.58 -12.30 -7.60
CA TYR A 13 -25.75 -11.86 -6.20
C TYR A 13 -24.39 -12.01 -5.50
N CYS A 14 -23.80 -10.88 -5.09
CA CYS A 14 -22.66 -10.84 -4.18
C CYS A 14 -23.09 -11.40 -2.81
N VAL A 15 -22.30 -12.35 -2.28
CA VAL A 15 -22.39 -12.79 -0.89
C VAL A 15 -21.11 -12.32 -0.21
N SER A 16 -21.25 -11.26 0.58
CA SER A 16 -20.24 -10.72 1.51
C SER A 16 -19.84 -11.79 2.54
N ILE A 17 -18.53 -12.00 2.71
CA ILE A 17 -17.94 -12.89 3.72
C ILE A 17 -17.48 -12.02 4.88
N TRP A 18 -17.94 -12.33 6.09
CA TRP A 18 -17.47 -11.73 7.33
C TRP A 18 -16.22 -12.46 7.84
N ILE A 19 -15.19 -11.71 8.25
CA ILE A 19 -13.94 -12.21 8.83
C ILE A 19 -14.03 -12.10 10.36
N TYR A 20 -13.67 -13.15 11.09
CA TYR A 20 -13.22 -13.15 12.50
C TYR A 20 -12.27 -14.36 12.65
N ALA A 21 -11.16 -14.37 13.40
CA ALA A 21 -10.22 -13.36 13.87
C ALA A 21 -8.89 -14.14 13.98
N THR A 22 -7.81 -13.68 13.35
CA THR A 22 -6.54 -13.60 14.09
C THR A 22 -6.84 -12.61 15.22
N ASP A 23 -6.56 -12.96 16.48
CA ASP A 23 -6.81 -12.03 17.58
C ASP A 23 -6.14 -10.70 17.21
N ILE A 24 -6.93 -9.62 17.13
CA ILE A 24 -6.38 -8.28 16.93
C ILE A 24 -5.50 -8.03 18.12
N ASP A 25 -4.25 -7.64 17.87
CA ASP A 25 -3.33 -7.30 18.93
C ASP A 25 -3.91 -6.12 19.70
N SER A 26 -4.26 -6.37 20.95
CA SER A 26 -4.89 -5.37 21.80
C SER A 26 -3.89 -4.41 22.43
N SER A 27 -2.59 -4.64 22.26
CA SER A 27 -1.57 -3.68 22.68
C SER A 27 -1.61 -2.41 21.81
N PHE A 28 -1.98 -2.52 20.53
CA PHE A 28 -2.26 -1.37 19.69
C PHE A 28 -3.67 -0.83 19.92
N THR A 29 -3.79 0.47 20.17
CA THR A 29 -5.09 1.12 20.38
C THR A 29 -5.18 2.43 19.60
N ILE A 30 -6.39 2.76 19.13
CA ILE A 30 -6.66 4.05 18.49
C ILE A 30 -6.56 5.15 19.54
N LYS A 31 -5.62 6.07 19.32
CA LYS A 31 -5.39 7.24 20.17
C LYS A 31 -6.07 8.47 19.62
N TRP A 32 -5.99 8.65 18.30
CA TRP A 32 -6.63 9.75 17.61
C TRP A 32 -7.28 9.31 16.30
N GLN A 33 -8.35 10.01 15.93
CA GLN A 33 -8.95 9.94 14.59
C GLN A 33 -9.65 11.26 14.26
N ASN A 34 -9.68 11.64 12.99
CA ASN A 34 -10.51 12.77 12.56
C ASN A 34 -11.98 12.34 12.34
N ASP A 35 -12.86 13.35 12.27
CA ASP A 35 -14.26 13.13 11.89
C ASP A 35 -14.36 12.72 10.42
N ALA A 36 -15.18 11.73 10.12
CA ALA A 36 -15.58 11.38 8.76
C ALA A 36 -16.53 12.42 8.15
N TRP A 37 -16.72 12.41 6.82
CA TRP A 37 -17.64 13.34 6.14
C TRP A 37 -19.07 13.34 6.68
N GLY A 38 -19.61 12.15 6.94
CA GLY A 38 -20.96 11.94 7.46
C GLY A 38 -21.14 12.43 8.91
N ALA A 39 -20.02 12.60 9.63
CA ALA A 39 -19.96 13.22 10.95
C ALA A 39 -19.68 14.75 10.89
N GLY A 40 -19.40 15.29 9.70
CA GLY A 40 -19.11 16.72 9.49
C GLY A 40 -17.63 17.04 9.28
N GLY A 41 -16.76 16.03 9.18
CA GLY A 41 -15.36 16.21 8.82
C GLY A 41 -15.20 16.78 7.41
N LEU A 42 -14.19 17.63 7.23
CA LEU A 42 -13.91 18.32 5.96
C LEU A 42 -12.49 18.11 5.44
N PHE A 43 -11.57 17.66 6.30
CA PHE A 43 -10.16 17.51 5.97
C PHE A 43 -9.70 16.09 6.32
N PRO A 44 -9.27 15.28 5.33
CA PRO A 44 -9.17 15.62 3.91
C PRO A 44 -10.54 15.73 3.21
N ALA A 45 -10.64 16.58 2.18
CA ALA A 45 -11.86 16.83 1.41
C ALA A 45 -12.15 15.78 0.31
N GLY A 46 -11.26 14.80 0.18
CA GLY A 46 -11.28 13.66 -0.74
C GLY A 46 -10.58 12.46 -0.09
N PRO A 47 -10.71 11.22 -0.62
CA PRO A 47 -9.91 10.09 -0.18
C PRO A 47 -8.39 10.42 -0.14
N PRO A 48 -7.72 10.22 1.01
CA PRO A 48 -6.28 10.43 1.17
C PRO A 48 -5.49 9.23 0.61
N TRP A 49 -5.21 9.23 -0.69
CA TRP A 49 -4.40 8.16 -1.29
C TRP A 49 -2.89 8.36 -1.09
N ASN A 50 -2.47 9.53 -0.63
CA ASN A 50 -1.07 9.86 -0.38
C ASN A 50 -0.92 10.71 0.90
N MET A 51 0.10 10.37 1.69
CA MET A 51 0.44 10.97 2.97
C MET A 51 1.92 10.68 3.25
N VAL A 52 2.61 11.63 3.90
CA VAL A 52 4.02 11.54 4.28
C VAL A 52 4.26 12.15 5.67
N GLY A 53 5.18 11.58 6.43
CA GLY A 53 5.52 11.96 7.81
C GLY A 53 6.29 10.84 8.52
N PRO A 54 6.65 11.04 9.80
CA PRO A 54 6.52 12.30 10.54
C PRO A 54 7.62 13.32 10.17
N TYR A 55 7.37 14.59 10.44
CA TYR A 55 8.33 15.72 10.39
C TYR A 55 8.26 16.51 11.70
N ASP A 56 9.12 17.51 11.90
CA ASP A 56 9.04 18.47 13.03
C ASP A 56 9.37 19.86 12.47
N PHE A 57 8.38 20.48 11.81
CA PHE A 57 8.59 21.71 11.05
C PHE A 57 8.87 22.91 11.96
N ASP A 58 8.19 22.98 13.11
CA ASP A 58 8.29 24.10 14.03
C ASP A 58 9.32 23.89 15.16
N ASN A 59 9.94 22.70 15.20
CA ASN A 59 10.98 22.29 16.16
C ASN A 59 10.48 22.31 17.62
N ASP A 60 9.19 22.06 17.85
CA ASP A 60 8.63 21.93 19.19
C ASP A 60 8.74 20.50 19.76
N GLY A 61 9.15 19.56 18.90
CA GLY A 61 9.37 18.15 19.20
C GLY A 61 8.15 17.27 19.01
N TYR A 62 6.98 17.82 18.66
CA TYR A 62 5.83 17.06 18.21
C TYR A 62 5.90 16.85 16.70
N GLY A 63 5.37 15.71 16.26
CA GLY A 63 5.40 15.28 14.89
C GLY A 63 4.31 15.91 14.03
N ASP A 64 4.71 16.29 12.83
CA ASP A 64 3.89 16.77 11.74
C ASP A 64 3.72 15.72 10.64
N PHE A 65 2.63 15.83 9.87
CA PHE A 65 2.50 15.07 8.64
C PHE A 65 1.62 15.77 7.61
N ILE A 66 1.85 15.44 6.34
CA ILE A 66 1.18 16.07 5.21
C ILE A 66 0.31 15.04 4.49
N VAL A 67 -0.93 15.44 4.20
CA VAL A 67 -1.93 14.61 3.52
C VAL A 67 -2.38 15.29 2.24
N ALA A 68 -2.48 14.53 1.15
CA ALA A 68 -3.09 15.00 -0.09
C ALA A 68 -4.43 14.30 -0.35
N SER A 69 -5.47 15.06 -0.68
CA SER A 69 -6.75 14.50 -1.09
C SER A 69 -6.83 14.30 -2.60
N ALA A 70 -7.45 13.19 -3.00
CA ALA A 70 -7.82 12.93 -4.39
C ALA A 70 -9.34 12.89 -4.55
N TYR A 71 -9.81 13.09 -5.78
CA TYR A 71 -11.21 12.95 -6.18
C TYR A 71 -12.22 13.70 -5.32
N ALA A 72 -11.83 14.87 -4.81
CA ALA A 72 -12.68 15.65 -3.91
C ALA A 72 -13.93 16.26 -4.61
N GLY A 73 -14.02 16.15 -5.94
CA GLY A 73 -15.14 16.64 -6.74
C GLY A 73 -15.43 18.11 -6.45
N GLN A 74 -16.65 18.43 -6.02
CA GLN A 74 -17.07 19.82 -5.73
C GLN A 74 -16.24 20.53 -4.66
N TYR A 75 -15.48 19.80 -3.83
CA TYR A 75 -14.62 20.38 -2.79
C TYR A 75 -13.21 20.71 -3.29
N CYS A 76 -12.83 20.20 -4.47
CA CYS A 76 -11.48 20.27 -5.05
C CYS A 76 -10.41 19.56 -4.22
N ASN A 77 -9.39 19.04 -4.88
CA ASN A 77 -8.26 18.45 -4.18
C ASN A 77 -7.54 19.52 -3.34
N GLY A 78 -6.89 19.07 -2.28
CA GLY A 78 -6.13 19.92 -1.39
C GLY A 78 -5.01 19.17 -0.70
N VAL A 79 -4.13 19.94 -0.07
CA VAL A 79 -3.07 19.46 0.81
C VAL A 79 -3.30 20.03 2.20
N TYR A 80 -3.06 19.20 3.20
CA TYR A 80 -3.37 19.47 4.60
C TYR A 80 -2.14 19.14 5.44
N HIS A 81 -1.76 20.06 6.30
CA HIS A 81 -0.71 19.89 7.30
C HIS A 81 -1.38 19.63 8.65
N TYR A 82 -1.03 18.50 9.24
CA TYR A 82 -1.44 18.07 10.57
C TYR A 82 -0.24 18.05 11.50
N GLU A 83 -0.48 18.33 12.77
CA GLU A 83 0.54 18.42 13.82
C GLU A 83 -0.02 17.83 15.12
N ALA A 84 0.77 16.97 15.78
CA ALA A 84 0.50 16.59 17.16
C ALA A 84 0.74 17.79 18.09
N THR A 85 -0.17 18.03 19.04
CA THR A 85 -0.12 19.24 19.90
C THR A 85 -0.10 18.90 21.39
N ASP A 86 -0.35 17.65 21.71
CA ASP A 86 -0.30 17.01 23.03
C ASP A 86 -0.34 15.50 22.78
N ASN A 87 -0.11 14.71 23.84
CA ASN A 87 -0.27 13.26 23.79
C ASN A 87 -1.71 12.89 23.35
N ASP A 88 -1.82 11.92 22.44
CA ASP A 88 -3.04 11.46 21.79
C ASP A 88 -3.82 12.56 21.02
N SER A 89 -3.18 13.68 20.64
CA SER A 89 -3.90 14.87 20.13
C SER A 89 -3.27 15.50 18.88
N ILE A 90 -3.91 15.28 17.72
CA ILE A 90 -3.53 15.91 16.44
C ILE A 90 -4.53 17.00 16.02
N THR A 91 -4.01 18.07 15.42
CA THR A 91 -4.79 19.19 14.88
C THR A 91 -4.38 19.53 13.44
N VAL A 92 -5.26 20.20 12.70
CA VAL A 92 -4.95 20.74 11.36
C VAL A 92 -4.37 22.13 11.52
N GLN A 93 -3.15 22.35 11.03
CA GLN A 93 -2.43 23.62 11.12
C GLN A 93 -2.57 24.46 9.86
N TRP A 94 -2.50 23.81 8.70
CA TRP A 94 -2.55 24.50 7.41
C TRP A 94 -3.32 23.69 6.36
N VAL A 95 -3.99 24.42 5.46
CA VAL A 95 -4.78 23.85 4.37
C VAL A 95 -4.63 24.68 3.12
N TYR A 96 -4.37 24.02 1.99
CA TYR A 96 -4.48 24.61 0.67
C TYR A 96 -5.41 23.80 -0.22
N THR A 97 -6.17 24.48 -1.08
CA THR A 97 -7.15 23.87 -1.98
C THR A 97 -6.90 24.35 -3.40
N PHE A 98 -6.76 23.42 -4.34
CA PHE A 98 -6.37 23.70 -5.73
C PHE A 98 -7.56 24.16 -6.60
N TYR A 99 -8.15 25.31 -6.26
CA TYR A 99 -9.33 25.84 -6.94
C TYR A 99 -9.14 26.07 -8.45
N ASP A 100 -7.92 26.41 -8.87
CA ASP A 100 -7.59 26.82 -10.24
C ASP A 100 -7.04 25.68 -11.12
N LEU A 101 -6.80 24.49 -10.57
CA LEU A 101 -6.25 23.35 -11.32
C LEU A 101 -7.34 22.42 -11.84
N SER A 102 -7.93 21.59 -10.99
CA SER A 102 -8.97 20.63 -11.37
C SER A 102 -9.98 20.41 -10.22
N CYS A 103 -11.09 21.15 -10.26
CA CYS A 103 -12.20 21.01 -9.30
C CYS A 103 -13.44 20.34 -9.90
N THR A 104 -13.56 20.33 -11.22
CA THR A 104 -14.79 19.88 -11.88
C THR A 104 -14.75 18.39 -12.21
N TYR A 105 -13.57 17.79 -12.12
CA TYR A 105 -13.30 16.40 -12.46
C TYR A 105 -12.62 15.70 -11.30
N ASP A 106 -12.80 14.39 -11.25
CA ASP A 106 -12.05 13.50 -10.38
C ASP A 106 -10.55 13.64 -10.74
N ALA A 107 -9.77 14.15 -9.78
CA ALA A 107 -8.36 14.46 -9.94
C ALA A 107 -7.53 13.68 -8.91
N TYR A 108 -6.36 13.22 -9.29
CA TYR A 108 -5.36 12.70 -8.37
C TYR A 108 -4.44 13.80 -7.86
N SER A 109 -3.81 13.48 -6.73
CA SER A 109 -2.72 14.27 -6.18
C SER A 109 -1.78 13.35 -5.40
N SER A 110 -0.52 13.76 -5.32
CA SER A 110 0.51 13.15 -4.49
C SER A 110 1.32 14.27 -3.84
N VAL A 111 1.85 14.01 -2.65
CA VAL A 111 2.67 14.95 -1.91
C VAL A 111 3.99 14.31 -1.51
N ALA A 112 5.03 15.15 -1.44
CA ALA A 112 6.33 14.85 -0.85
C ALA A 112 6.79 16.09 -0.07
N VAL A 113 7.78 15.92 0.79
CA VAL A 113 8.41 17.00 1.55
C VAL A 113 9.92 16.86 1.41
N GLY A 114 10.61 17.98 1.22
CA GLY A 114 12.07 18.07 1.13
C GLY A 114 12.53 19.52 1.21
N ASP A 115 13.81 19.74 1.45
CA ASP A 115 14.47 21.06 1.44
C ASP A 115 15.18 21.21 0.09
N ILE A 116 14.42 21.59 -0.93
CA ILE A 116 14.88 21.56 -2.33
C ILE A 116 15.70 22.79 -2.70
N ASP A 117 15.70 23.84 -1.88
CA ASP A 117 16.52 25.03 -2.09
C ASP A 117 17.71 25.17 -1.10
N GLY A 118 17.81 24.23 -0.15
CA GLY A 118 18.95 24.02 0.73
C GLY A 118 19.06 25.07 1.84
N ASP A 119 17.95 25.72 2.20
CA ASP A 119 17.92 26.78 3.19
C ASP A 119 17.58 26.28 4.62
N ASN A 120 17.28 24.98 4.77
CA ASN A 120 16.83 24.28 5.97
C ASN A 120 15.37 24.57 6.40
N ASN A 121 14.55 25.15 5.54
CA ASN A 121 13.12 25.28 5.72
C ASN A 121 12.42 24.37 4.70
N PRO A 122 11.99 23.16 5.08
CA PRO A 122 11.49 22.20 4.10
C PRO A 122 10.20 22.68 3.39
N GLU A 123 10.10 22.35 2.11
CA GLU A 123 8.94 22.58 1.28
C GLU A 123 7.96 21.40 1.29
N ILE A 124 6.67 21.71 1.18
CA ILE A 124 5.67 20.78 0.65
C ILE A 124 5.70 20.84 -0.87
N LEU A 125 5.94 19.70 -1.53
CA LEU A 125 5.79 19.56 -2.98
C LEU A 125 4.52 18.77 -3.29
N SER A 126 3.56 19.42 -3.94
CA SER A 126 2.32 18.80 -4.37
C SER A 126 2.27 18.64 -5.89
N LEU A 127 2.13 17.39 -6.34
CA LEU A 127 1.84 17.02 -7.71
C LEU A 127 0.33 16.82 -7.87
N VAL A 128 -0.30 17.54 -8.80
CA VAL A 128 -1.76 17.58 -8.92
C VAL A 128 -2.19 17.50 -10.39
N ASP A 129 -3.28 16.77 -10.65
CA ASP A 129 -3.91 16.77 -11.97
C ASP A 129 -4.36 18.17 -12.38
N THR A 130 -4.30 18.40 -13.68
CA THR A 130 -4.72 19.64 -14.32
C THR A 130 -6.06 19.46 -15.05
N SER A 131 -6.74 20.56 -15.37
CA SER A 131 -8.07 20.51 -15.98
C SER A 131 -8.03 19.98 -17.42
N PRO A 132 -9.02 19.14 -17.78
CA PRO A 132 -9.22 18.70 -19.16
C PRO A 132 -9.29 19.82 -20.19
N GLY A 133 -8.38 19.77 -21.17
CA GLY A 133 -8.36 20.65 -22.34
C GLY A 133 -7.79 22.05 -22.10
N VAL A 134 -7.10 22.29 -20.98
CA VAL A 134 -6.41 23.56 -20.70
C VAL A 134 -4.90 23.31 -20.65
N SER A 135 -4.19 23.79 -21.67
CA SER A 135 -2.74 23.62 -21.81
C SER A 135 -1.95 24.59 -20.92
N GLY A 136 -0.79 24.16 -20.43
CA GLY A 136 0.18 24.98 -19.68
C GLY A 136 -0.18 25.22 -18.21
N GLN A 137 -1.09 24.41 -17.65
CA GLN A 137 -1.39 24.46 -16.22
C GLN A 137 -0.21 23.90 -15.41
N LYS A 138 0.01 24.49 -14.24
CA LYS A 138 1.15 24.18 -13.36
C LYS A 138 0.79 23.04 -12.43
N GLY A 139 1.05 21.80 -12.85
CA GLY A 139 0.73 20.60 -12.06
C GLY A 139 1.60 20.43 -10.81
N LEU A 140 2.80 21.00 -10.79
CA LEU A 140 3.68 21.05 -9.62
C LEU A 140 3.46 22.36 -8.85
N GLN A 141 3.14 22.24 -7.56
CA GLN A 141 2.87 23.34 -6.64
C GLN A 141 3.75 23.16 -5.40
N ILE A 142 4.57 24.14 -5.06
CA ILE A 142 5.57 24.05 -3.99
C ILE A 142 5.29 25.12 -2.95
N PHE A 143 5.28 24.74 -1.68
CA PHE A 143 4.98 25.63 -0.55
C PHE A 143 6.10 25.56 0.46
N GLU A 144 6.82 26.66 0.62
CA GLU A 144 7.91 26.82 1.58
C GLU A 144 7.37 27.01 2.99
N TRP A 145 8.09 26.43 3.96
CA TRP A 145 7.87 26.67 5.38
C TRP A 145 8.38 28.06 5.77
N ASP A 146 7.55 28.87 6.43
CA ASP A 146 7.97 30.17 6.95
C ASP A 146 8.23 30.09 8.47
N PRO A 147 9.50 30.08 8.91
CA PRO A 147 9.86 29.98 10.32
C PRO A 147 9.49 31.24 11.14
N ASP A 148 9.23 32.39 10.49
CA ASP A 148 8.74 33.58 11.20
C ASP A 148 7.26 33.45 11.55
N SER A 149 6.48 32.77 10.71
CA SER A 149 5.04 32.57 10.90
C SER A 149 4.68 31.23 11.54
N LEU A 150 5.61 30.27 11.57
CA LEU A 150 5.42 28.87 11.96
C LEU A 150 4.29 28.23 11.14
N SER A 151 4.33 28.42 9.82
CA SER A 151 3.31 27.92 8.90
C SER A 151 3.82 27.93 7.47
N PHE A 152 3.23 27.09 6.61
CA PHE A 152 3.44 27.15 5.18
C PHE A 152 2.79 28.39 4.55
N LEU A 153 3.38 28.90 3.48
CA LEU A 153 2.83 30.06 2.77
C LEU A 153 1.41 29.81 2.26
N SER A 154 0.55 30.82 2.36
CA SER A 154 -0.86 30.74 1.89
C SER A 154 -1.03 30.69 0.37
N SER A 155 0.07 30.75 -0.37
CA SER A 155 0.16 30.60 -1.82
C SER A 155 1.45 29.87 -2.14
N PRO A 156 1.50 29.09 -3.24
CA PRO A 156 2.71 28.39 -3.62
C PRO A 156 3.87 29.37 -3.80
N THR A 157 5.03 29.04 -3.24
CA THR A 157 6.31 29.71 -3.47
C THR A 157 6.69 29.56 -4.93
N TYR A 158 6.65 28.33 -5.44
CA TYR A 158 6.97 28.00 -6.82
C TYR A 158 5.86 27.17 -7.46
N THR A 159 5.70 27.32 -8.77
CA THR A 159 4.81 26.49 -9.57
C THR A 159 5.44 26.17 -10.91
N TRP A 160 5.26 24.94 -11.39
CA TRP A 160 5.84 24.51 -12.66
C TRP A 160 4.88 23.61 -13.45
N ASP A 161 4.88 23.75 -14.78
CA ASP A 161 4.14 22.87 -15.69
C ASP A 161 4.96 21.64 -16.07
N MET A 162 6.20 21.52 -15.57
CA MET A 162 7.14 20.45 -15.91
C MET A 162 7.44 20.37 -17.42
N GLY A 163 7.22 21.46 -18.16
CA GLY A 163 7.30 21.45 -19.62
C GLY A 163 6.24 20.58 -20.30
N LEU A 164 5.19 20.17 -19.58
CA LEU A 164 4.10 19.32 -20.05
C LEU A 164 2.95 20.18 -20.60
N ASP A 165 2.17 19.61 -21.52
CA ASP A 165 0.91 20.26 -21.95
C ASP A 165 -0.10 20.28 -20.80
N SER A 166 -0.27 19.14 -20.13
CA SER A 166 -1.11 18.97 -18.96
C SER A 166 -0.70 17.70 -18.21
N VAL A 167 -0.89 17.69 -16.89
CA VAL A 167 -0.82 16.50 -16.04
C VAL A 167 -2.21 15.88 -16.00
N TRP A 168 -2.38 14.69 -16.55
CA TRP A 168 -3.67 13.97 -16.56
C TRP A 168 -3.86 13.15 -15.31
N GLU A 169 -2.77 12.59 -14.81
CA GLU A 169 -2.76 11.78 -13.60
C GLU A 169 -1.42 11.95 -12.89
N ALA A 170 -1.48 12.48 -11.68
CA ALA A 170 -0.42 12.58 -10.70
C ALA A 170 -0.25 11.20 -10.04
N GLY A 171 0.63 10.36 -10.59
CA GLY A 171 0.86 9.01 -10.08
C GLY A 171 1.54 9.02 -8.71
N GLN A 172 2.75 9.55 -8.65
CA GLN A 172 3.49 9.77 -7.39
C GLN A 172 4.56 10.86 -7.59
N ILE A 173 4.86 11.57 -6.51
CA ILE A 173 6.06 12.40 -6.32
C ILE A 173 6.87 11.85 -5.15
N LEU A 174 8.20 11.89 -5.24
CA LEU A 174 9.15 11.61 -4.17
C LEU A 174 10.25 12.67 -4.23
N VAL A 175 10.76 13.08 -3.06
CA VAL A 175 11.97 13.91 -2.95
C VAL A 175 12.99 13.11 -2.15
N ALA A 176 14.21 13.02 -2.66
CA ALA A 176 15.30 12.30 -2.04
C ALA A 176 16.64 12.84 -2.56
N GLU A 177 17.70 12.65 -1.77
CA GLU A 177 19.07 12.78 -2.26
C GLU A 177 19.45 11.43 -2.89
N LEU A 178 19.74 11.42 -4.19
CA LEU A 178 20.06 10.25 -5.00
C LEU A 178 21.52 10.18 -5.44
N ASP A 179 22.25 11.29 -5.47
CA ASP A 179 23.54 11.37 -6.17
C ASP A 179 24.75 11.89 -5.42
N GLY A 180 24.59 12.24 -4.15
CA GLY A 180 25.69 12.65 -3.29
C GLY A 180 26.05 14.12 -3.45
N ASP A 181 25.34 14.85 -4.31
CA ASP A 181 25.35 16.29 -4.36
C ASP A 181 24.34 16.83 -3.31
N SER A 182 24.56 18.04 -2.79
CA SER A 182 23.75 18.51 -1.64
C SER A 182 22.33 18.92 -2.01
N ALA A 183 22.00 18.99 -3.31
CA ALA A 183 20.66 19.22 -3.80
C ALA A 183 19.80 17.96 -3.60
N GLN A 184 18.49 18.15 -3.61
CA GLN A 184 17.56 17.03 -3.53
C GLN A 184 16.83 16.88 -4.84
N GLU A 185 16.77 15.66 -5.35
CA GLU A 185 16.09 15.36 -6.59
C GLU A 185 14.62 15.08 -6.36
N ILE A 186 13.84 15.55 -7.31
CA ILE A 186 12.39 15.38 -7.36
C ILE A 186 12.09 14.34 -8.43
N ILE A 187 11.53 13.21 -8.00
CA ILE A 187 11.13 12.12 -8.89
C ILE A 187 9.61 12.18 -9.05
N VAL A 188 9.13 12.27 -10.29
CA VAL A 188 7.69 12.21 -10.59
C VAL A 188 7.38 11.12 -11.59
N SER A 189 6.24 10.45 -11.35
CA SER A 189 5.59 9.55 -12.29
C SER A 189 4.22 10.11 -12.64
N VAL A 190 4.01 10.43 -13.91
CA VAL A 190 2.80 11.11 -14.41
C VAL A 190 2.27 10.48 -15.69
N MET A 191 0.97 10.62 -15.94
CA MET A 191 0.44 10.60 -17.31
C MET A 191 0.28 12.03 -17.83
N ASP A 192 0.68 12.24 -19.08
CA ASP A 192 0.71 13.55 -19.72
C ASP A 192 0.22 13.55 -21.18
N GLY A 193 0.07 14.75 -21.72
CA GLY A 193 -0.24 15.02 -23.13
C GLY A 193 -1.42 15.98 -23.31
N PRO A 194 -1.91 16.21 -24.54
CA PRO A 194 -3.16 16.93 -24.75
C PRO A 194 -4.37 16.02 -24.58
N TRP A 195 -5.33 16.39 -23.71
CA TRP A 195 -6.52 15.59 -23.37
C TRP A 195 -7.31 15.00 -24.56
N SER A 196 -7.20 15.61 -25.75
CA SER A 196 -7.76 15.07 -27.00
C SER A 196 -7.17 13.72 -27.43
N GLU A 197 -6.02 13.34 -26.89
CA GLU A 197 -5.24 12.15 -27.28
C GLU A 197 -5.32 11.01 -26.26
N LEU A 198 -6.08 11.17 -25.17
CA LEU A 198 -6.28 10.17 -24.11
C LEU A 198 -6.79 8.81 -24.63
N GLY A 199 -7.50 8.80 -25.77
CA GLY A 199 -8.01 7.58 -26.41
C GLY A 199 -7.02 6.85 -27.35
N SER A 200 -5.84 7.42 -27.61
CA SER A 200 -4.78 6.82 -28.44
C SER A 200 -3.72 6.06 -27.63
N GLY A 201 -3.86 6.04 -26.30
CA GLY A 201 -2.83 5.60 -25.36
C GLY A 201 -1.96 6.80 -24.97
N GLY A 202 -2.21 7.38 -23.80
CA GLY A 202 -1.40 8.47 -23.25
C GLY A 202 0.07 8.10 -23.11
N SER A 203 0.95 9.10 -23.05
CA SER A 203 2.31 8.88 -22.56
C SER A 203 2.28 8.86 -21.04
N SER A 204 2.99 7.89 -20.47
CA SER A 204 3.43 7.99 -19.07
C SER A 204 4.89 8.41 -19.09
N ARG A 205 5.30 9.18 -18.08
CA ARG A 205 6.66 9.71 -17.97
C ARG A 205 7.17 9.53 -16.55
N LEU A 206 8.42 9.11 -16.45
CA LEU A 206 9.23 9.28 -15.26
C LEU A 206 10.16 10.47 -15.52
N MET A 207 10.23 11.41 -14.58
CA MET A 207 11.18 12.53 -14.64
C MET A 207 11.94 12.60 -13.31
N ILE A 208 13.24 12.88 -13.42
CA ILE A 208 14.12 13.22 -12.30
C ILE A 208 14.68 14.61 -12.59
N PHE A 209 14.52 15.52 -11.63
CA PHE A 209 14.91 16.91 -11.78
C PHE A 209 15.15 17.56 -10.42
N GLU A 210 16.04 18.53 -10.38
CA GLU A 210 16.33 19.36 -9.21
C GLU A 210 15.98 20.85 -9.44
N LEU A 211 16.03 21.64 -8.36
CA LEU A 211 15.97 23.10 -8.43
C LEU A 211 17.38 23.68 -8.75
N ASP A 212 17.59 24.13 -9.98
CA ASP A 212 18.86 24.75 -10.40
C ASP A 212 19.03 26.17 -9.84
N SER A 213 18.02 27.03 -10.00
CA SER A 213 18.12 28.43 -9.58
C SER A 213 16.79 29.14 -9.44
N VAL A 214 16.80 30.24 -8.68
CA VAL A 214 15.65 31.15 -8.56
C VAL A 214 16.00 32.49 -9.18
N VAL A 215 15.22 32.92 -10.18
CA VAL A 215 15.41 34.19 -10.89
C VAL A 215 14.11 34.99 -10.89
N ASP A 216 14.15 36.22 -10.35
CA ASP A 216 12.97 37.10 -10.24
C ASP A 216 11.75 36.38 -9.62
N ASP A 217 11.95 35.71 -8.48
CA ASP A 217 10.95 34.92 -7.73
C ASP A 217 10.35 33.75 -8.53
N SER A 218 11.04 33.27 -9.57
CA SER A 218 10.65 32.10 -10.37
C SER A 218 11.71 31.01 -10.28
N ALA A 219 11.29 29.81 -9.88
CA ALA A 219 12.12 28.62 -9.91
C ALA A 219 12.45 28.19 -11.34
N ILE A 220 13.70 27.80 -11.55
CA ILE A 220 14.23 27.16 -12.74
C ILE A 220 14.67 25.75 -12.31
N PHE A 221 14.06 24.74 -12.92
CA PHE A 221 14.38 23.34 -12.68
C PHE A 221 15.28 22.80 -13.79
N SER A 222 16.25 21.97 -13.42
CA SER A 222 17.09 21.22 -14.35
C SER A 222 16.54 19.81 -14.46
N ILE A 223 16.22 19.33 -15.67
CA ILE A 223 15.80 17.94 -15.86
C ILE A 223 17.06 17.11 -16.13
N GLU A 224 17.42 16.25 -15.17
CA GLU A 224 18.55 15.33 -15.29
C GLU A 224 18.19 14.08 -16.08
N TYR A 225 16.98 13.54 -15.85
CA TYR A 225 16.53 12.32 -16.50
C TYR A 225 15.07 12.35 -16.90
N GLU A 226 14.78 11.69 -18.02
CA GLU A 226 13.43 11.56 -18.54
C GLU A 226 13.24 10.25 -19.30
N ASP A 227 12.21 9.48 -18.94
CA ASP A 227 11.76 8.34 -19.74
C ASP A 227 10.32 8.55 -20.26
N ASN A 228 10.22 8.76 -21.57
CA ASN A 228 9.01 9.18 -22.27
C ASN A 228 8.14 8.03 -22.81
N VAL A 229 8.60 6.78 -22.69
CA VAL A 229 7.95 5.62 -23.35
C VAL A 229 7.85 4.41 -22.42
N TRP A 230 8.09 4.61 -21.12
CA TRP A 230 8.33 3.49 -20.21
C TRP A 230 7.11 2.58 -20.02
N THR A 231 5.88 3.12 -19.93
CA THR A 231 4.66 2.30 -19.83
C THR A 231 3.40 2.94 -20.46
N ASN A 232 2.27 2.22 -20.45
CA ASN A 232 0.98 2.71 -20.93
C ASN A 232 0.18 3.54 -19.89
N TRP A 233 0.61 3.57 -18.62
CA TRP A 233 -0.13 4.18 -17.49
C TRP A 233 0.83 4.80 -16.48
N SER A 234 0.35 5.63 -15.56
CA SER A 234 1.17 6.14 -14.45
C SER A 234 1.76 4.98 -13.63
N GLY A 235 2.98 5.14 -13.13
CA GLY A 235 3.50 4.35 -12.01
C GLY A 235 2.98 4.91 -10.68
N TYR A 236 2.54 4.04 -9.77
CA TYR A 236 1.93 4.44 -8.48
C TYR A 236 2.76 3.99 -7.26
N ASN A 237 4.01 3.60 -7.50
CA ASN A 237 5.03 3.41 -6.48
C ASN A 237 6.36 3.87 -7.07
N ILE A 238 6.96 4.88 -6.45
CA ILE A 238 8.38 5.23 -6.55
C ILE A 238 8.97 4.93 -5.17
N SER A 239 10.07 4.17 -5.14
CA SER A 239 10.90 3.90 -3.96
C SER A 239 12.35 4.05 -4.36
N THR A 240 13.20 4.46 -3.42
CA THR A 240 14.64 4.59 -3.63
C THR A 240 15.40 3.77 -2.59
N GLY A 241 16.63 3.40 -2.91
CA GLY A 241 17.53 2.67 -2.01
C GLY A 241 18.72 2.08 -2.77
N ASP A 242 19.77 1.73 -2.03
CA ASP A 242 21.00 1.11 -2.53
C ASP A 242 20.97 -0.39 -2.21
N LEU A 243 20.37 -1.20 -3.09
CA LEU A 243 20.12 -2.63 -2.87
C LEU A 243 21.37 -3.50 -3.10
N ASP A 244 22.21 -3.14 -4.06
CA ASP A 244 23.45 -3.88 -4.34
C ASP A 244 24.66 -3.38 -3.53
N ASN A 245 24.47 -2.31 -2.75
CA ASN A 245 25.40 -1.75 -1.77
C ASN A 245 26.69 -1.22 -2.42
N ASP A 246 26.56 -0.63 -3.60
CA ASP A 246 27.68 -0.03 -4.33
C ASP A 246 27.87 1.47 -4.00
N GLY A 247 26.92 2.06 -3.27
CA GLY A 247 26.90 3.45 -2.83
C GLY A 247 26.19 4.40 -3.78
N LEU A 248 25.61 3.90 -4.87
CA LEU A 248 24.74 4.64 -5.77
C LEU A 248 23.28 4.30 -5.43
N MET A 249 22.37 5.26 -5.62
CA MET A 249 20.96 5.05 -5.31
C MET A 249 20.22 4.51 -6.54
N GLU A 250 19.42 3.47 -6.34
CA GLU A 250 18.45 3.05 -7.33
C GLU A 250 17.08 3.66 -7.11
N ILE A 251 16.34 3.78 -8.21
CA ILE A 251 14.96 4.22 -8.28
C ILE A 251 14.10 3.06 -8.81
N TYR A 252 13.30 2.49 -7.92
CA TYR A 252 12.36 1.42 -8.20
C TYR A 252 10.97 2.00 -8.49
N THR A 253 10.44 1.71 -9.67
CA THR A 253 9.09 2.13 -10.02
C THR A 253 8.20 0.95 -10.38
N VAL A 254 6.97 0.92 -9.84
CA VAL A 254 5.97 -0.10 -10.18
C VAL A 254 4.90 0.49 -11.10
N ALA A 255 4.80 -0.06 -12.31
CA ALA A 255 3.75 0.31 -13.26
C ALA A 255 2.37 -0.22 -12.84
N TYR A 256 1.33 0.38 -13.39
CA TYR A 256 -0.06 0.03 -13.06
C TYR A 256 -0.47 -1.43 -13.36
N GLU A 257 0.10 -2.04 -14.39
CA GLU A 257 -0.29 -3.38 -14.85
C GLU A 257 0.83 -4.40 -14.61
N TYR A 258 0.44 -5.67 -14.40
CA TYR A 258 1.32 -6.83 -14.24
C TYR A 258 2.31 -6.80 -13.06
N TYR A 259 2.23 -5.81 -12.18
CA TYR A 259 3.30 -5.54 -11.22
C TYR A 259 4.66 -5.50 -11.94
N HIS A 260 4.74 -4.63 -12.96
CA HIS A 260 5.92 -4.42 -13.76
C HIS A 260 6.86 -3.46 -13.03
N ILE A 261 8.01 -3.97 -12.61
CA ILE A 261 9.05 -3.19 -11.95
C ILE A 261 10.01 -2.69 -13.01
N ILE A 262 10.34 -1.41 -12.94
CA ILE A 262 11.33 -0.74 -13.79
C ILE A 262 12.32 -0.04 -12.87
N ILE A 263 13.61 -0.25 -13.14
CA ILE A 263 14.70 0.17 -12.26
C ILE A 263 15.61 1.10 -13.03
N HIS A 264 15.85 2.25 -12.42
CA HIS A 264 16.91 3.18 -12.82
C HIS A 264 17.94 3.24 -11.70
N GLU A 265 19.14 3.65 -12.02
CA GLU A 265 20.24 3.78 -11.08
C GLU A 265 20.98 5.07 -11.36
N ASN A 266 21.38 5.75 -10.29
CA ASN A 266 22.33 6.83 -10.37
C ASN A 266 23.70 6.30 -10.86
N SER A 267 24.30 6.98 -11.84
CA SER A 267 25.61 6.63 -12.42
C SER A 267 26.69 7.72 -12.18
N GLY A 268 26.34 8.78 -11.45
CA GLY A 268 27.14 9.93 -11.03
C GLY A 268 26.25 11.17 -10.84
N GLU A 269 26.81 12.24 -10.28
CA GLU A 269 26.18 13.58 -10.14
C GLU A 269 25.37 13.96 -11.40
N ASP A 270 24.07 14.20 -11.22
CA ASP A 270 23.07 14.52 -12.23
C ASP A 270 22.84 13.46 -13.33
N GLN A 271 23.28 12.21 -13.16
CA GLN A 271 23.26 11.19 -14.21
C GLN A 271 22.54 9.92 -13.79
N TYR A 272 21.46 9.58 -14.51
CA TYR A 272 20.67 8.37 -14.25
C TYR A 272 20.61 7.48 -15.49
N GLU A 273 20.68 6.17 -15.26
CA GLU A 273 20.62 5.15 -16.32
C GLU A 273 19.50 4.15 -16.04
N TYR A 274 18.76 3.77 -17.08
CA TYR A 274 17.89 2.60 -17.01
C TYR A 274 18.75 1.33 -16.84
N GLN A 275 18.37 0.48 -15.89
CA GLN A 275 19.06 -0.77 -15.60
C GLN A 275 18.33 -1.98 -16.18
N THR A 276 17.11 -2.22 -15.68
CA THR A 276 16.32 -3.40 -16.05
C THR A 276 14.84 -3.20 -15.79
N ASP A 277 14.02 -4.06 -16.38
CA ASP A 277 12.60 -4.17 -16.08
C ASP A 277 12.12 -5.61 -16.17
N PHE A 278 11.13 -5.95 -15.33
CA PHE A 278 10.54 -7.28 -15.36
C PHE A 278 9.15 -7.32 -14.71
N TYR A 279 8.38 -8.32 -15.10
CA TYR A 279 7.05 -8.59 -14.55
C TYR A 279 7.14 -9.56 -13.38
N VAL A 280 6.59 -9.17 -12.22
CA VAL A 280 6.43 -10.07 -11.07
C VAL A 280 5.18 -10.95 -11.23
N CYS A 281 4.22 -10.54 -12.06
CA CYS A 281 2.97 -11.24 -12.27
C CYS A 281 2.61 -11.42 -13.75
N SER A 282 1.93 -12.53 -14.08
CA SER A 282 1.40 -12.76 -15.44
C SER A 282 -0.03 -12.23 -15.63
N GLN A 283 -0.63 -11.71 -14.57
CA GLN A 283 -1.99 -11.21 -14.56
C GLN A 283 -1.98 -9.70 -14.80
N GLN A 284 -2.62 -9.26 -15.89
CA GLN A 284 -2.62 -7.85 -16.34
C GLN A 284 -3.01 -6.84 -15.26
N TYR A 285 -3.97 -7.20 -14.40
CA TYR A 285 -4.50 -6.30 -13.38
C TYR A 285 -3.97 -6.60 -11.99
N GLU A 286 -2.83 -7.29 -11.88
CA GLU A 286 -2.06 -7.29 -10.65
C GLU A 286 -1.38 -5.93 -10.51
N ARG A 287 -1.57 -5.27 -9.36
CA ARG A 287 -1.16 -3.89 -9.12
C ARG A 287 -0.31 -3.80 -7.86
N GLY A 288 0.43 -2.71 -7.75
CA GLY A 288 1.13 -2.29 -6.54
C GLY A 288 1.03 -0.78 -6.39
N ASN A 289 0.54 -0.29 -5.25
CA ASN A 289 0.47 1.15 -4.96
C ASN A 289 1.29 1.43 -3.71
N GLN A 290 2.41 2.12 -3.84
CA GLN A 290 3.41 2.26 -2.77
C GLN A 290 3.82 0.92 -2.12
N SER A 291 4.11 -0.06 -2.97
CA SER A 291 4.15 -1.46 -2.58
C SER A 291 5.55 -2.07 -2.50
N ILE A 292 6.59 -1.28 -2.74
CA ILE A 292 7.98 -1.66 -2.57
C ILE A 292 8.63 -0.66 -1.62
N ILE A 293 9.48 -1.17 -0.73
CA ILE A 293 10.45 -0.39 0.05
C ILE A 293 11.82 -1.07 -0.07
N VAL A 294 12.87 -0.27 0.09
CA VAL A 294 14.26 -0.71 0.24
C VAL A 294 14.76 -0.14 1.56
N THR A 295 15.23 -0.99 2.46
CA THR A 295 15.60 -0.60 3.84
C THR A 295 16.54 -1.64 4.47
N ASP A 296 17.46 -1.18 5.31
CA ASP A 296 18.27 -2.01 6.20
C ASP A 296 17.43 -2.39 7.43
N LEU A 297 16.76 -3.54 7.38
CA LEU A 297 15.82 -3.93 8.44
C LEU A 297 16.54 -4.52 9.66
N ASP A 298 17.68 -5.19 9.46
CA ASP A 298 18.43 -5.83 10.54
C ASP A 298 19.59 -4.96 11.07
N GLU A 299 19.69 -3.71 10.59
CA GLU A 299 20.69 -2.71 10.93
C GLU A 299 22.14 -3.18 10.72
N ASN A 300 22.35 -4.05 9.73
CA ASN A 300 23.67 -4.62 9.44
C ASN A 300 24.52 -3.73 8.50
N GLY A 301 23.91 -2.69 7.93
CA GLY A 301 24.49 -1.79 6.93
C GLY A 301 24.27 -2.22 5.48
N THR A 302 23.40 -3.21 5.21
CA THR A 302 22.96 -3.57 3.86
C THR A 302 21.46 -3.42 3.72
N ASN A 303 21.00 -2.90 2.60
CA ASN A 303 19.56 -2.80 2.38
C ASN A 303 18.95 -4.13 1.89
N GLU A 304 17.75 -4.41 2.36
CA GLU A 304 16.84 -5.41 1.79
C GLU A 304 15.69 -4.74 1.03
N LEU A 305 15.12 -5.47 0.06
CA LEU A 305 13.93 -5.03 -0.65
C LEU A 305 12.74 -5.91 -0.25
N PHE A 306 11.63 -5.25 0.10
CA PHE A 306 10.36 -5.88 0.42
C PHE A 306 9.27 -5.39 -0.51
N GLY A 307 8.42 -6.30 -0.98
CA GLY A 307 7.40 -6.01 -1.98
C GLY A 307 6.06 -6.68 -1.68
N VAL A 308 4.96 -5.92 -1.79
CA VAL A 308 3.59 -6.42 -1.63
C VAL A 308 2.77 -6.23 -2.90
N THR A 309 1.70 -7.01 -3.12
CA THR A 309 0.80 -6.84 -4.27
C THR A 309 -0.66 -6.73 -3.84
N SER A 310 -1.48 -6.05 -4.64
CA SER A 310 -2.89 -5.84 -4.32
C SER A 310 -3.82 -7.01 -4.62
N GLY A 311 -3.35 -7.99 -5.39
CA GLY A 311 -4.23 -8.94 -6.05
C GLY A 311 -4.91 -8.30 -7.27
N THR A 312 -5.55 -9.14 -8.06
CA THR A 312 -6.38 -8.73 -9.20
C THR A 312 -7.82 -8.56 -8.76
N ASN A 313 -8.54 -7.60 -9.35
CA ASN A 313 -9.93 -7.33 -9.03
C ASN A 313 -10.81 -7.21 -10.29
N THR A 314 -12.13 -7.36 -10.10
CA THR A 314 -13.11 -6.91 -11.10
C THR A 314 -13.20 -5.39 -11.10
N LEU A 315 -13.85 -4.79 -12.11
CA LEU A 315 -14.18 -3.35 -12.09
C LEU A 315 -15.07 -2.93 -10.91
N ALA A 316 -15.77 -3.89 -10.29
CA ALA A 316 -16.58 -3.66 -9.09
C ALA A 316 -15.75 -3.81 -7.79
N GLY A 317 -14.45 -4.08 -7.90
CA GLY A 317 -13.55 -4.25 -6.77
C GLY A 317 -13.57 -5.61 -6.12
N ASP A 318 -14.14 -6.64 -6.77
CA ASP A 318 -14.15 -7.98 -6.20
C ASP A 318 -12.81 -8.66 -6.48
N LEU A 319 -12.07 -9.02 -5.44
CA LEU A 319 -10.79 -9.69 -5.59
C LEU A 319 -10.95 -11.06 -6.25
N LEU A 320 -10.11 -11.29 -7.25
CA LEU A 320 -10.00 -12.50 -8.04
C LEU A 320 -8.75 -13.31 -7.68
N THR A 321 -7.69 -12.63 -7.24
CA THR A 321 -6.46 -13.21 -6.66
C THR A 321 -6.14 -12.50 -5.35
N PRO A 322 -5.48 -13.19 -4.39
CA PRO A 322 -4.99 -12.53 -3.19
C PRO A 322 -3.83 -11.59 -3.53
N GLY A 323 -3.57 -10.64 -2.64
CA GLY A 323 -2.30 -9.94 -2.60
C GLY A 323 -1.19 -10.85 -2.08
N LEU A 324 0.05 -10.59 -2.49
CA LEU A 324 1.21 -11.38 -2.11
C LEU A 324 2.23 -10.49 -1.40
N PHE A 325 2.99 -11.05 -0.47
CA PHE A 325 4.11 -10.40 0.19
C PHE A 325 5.40 -11.17 -0.11
N PHE A 326 6.45 -10.44 -0.47
CA PHE A 326 7.76 -10.94 -0.84
C PHE A 326 8.86 -10.20 -0.07
N ALA A 327 9.90 -10.93 0.31
CA ALA A 327 11.24 -10.37 0.48
C ALA A 327 12.06 -10.68 -0.76
N VAL A 328 12.94 -9.79 -1.19
CA VAL A 328 13.68 -9.92 -2.44
C VAL A 328 15.16 -10.05 -2.12
N GLN A 329 15.74 -11.14 -2.61
CA GLN A 329 17.17 -11.38 -2.45
C GLN A 329 17.96 -10.35 -3.28
N GLY A 330 18.87 -9.64 -2.60
CA GLY A 330 19.81 -8.72 -3.24
C GLY A 330 20.66 -9.37 -4.33
N VAL A 331 21.30 -8.52 -5.13
CA VAL A 331 22.11 -8.90 -6.29
C VAL A 331 23.46 -8.18 -6.23
N ASP A 332 24.43 -8.66 -7.02
CA ASP A 332 25.74 -7.98 -7.14
C ASP A 332 25.64 -6.67 -7.95
N ASP A 333 24.59 -6.53 -8.75
CA ASP A 333 24.31 -5.42 -9.66
C ASP A 333 22.82 -5.45 -10.03
N VAL A 334 22.11 -4.34 -9.84
CA VAL A 334 20.65 -4.26 -10.04
C VAL A 334 20.19 -4.51 -11.47
N SER A 335 21.06 -4.37 -12.49
CA SER A 335 20.73 -4.76 -13.87
C SER A 335 20.42 -6.26 -14.01
N THR A 336 20.84 -7.07 -13.03
CA THR A 336 20.59 -8.51 -12.99
C THR A 336 19.38 -8.90 -12.15
N LEU A 337 18.74 -7.95 -11.46
CA LEU A 337 17.56 -8.22 -10.64
C LEU A 337 16.42 -8.73 -11.53
N SER A 338 15.70 -9.73 -11.02
CA SER A 338 14.58 -10.34 -11.74
C SER A 338 13.53 -10.90 -10.79
N TYR A 339 12.38 -11.31 -11.33
CA TYR A 339 11.38 -12.04 -10.54
C TYR A 339 11.93 -13.33 -9.89
N GLY A 340 13.05 -13.89 -10.39
CA GLY A 340 13.70 -15.03 -9.77
C GLY A 340 14.25 -14.76 -8.36
N ASN A 341 14.43 -13.50 -7.99
CA ASN A 341 14.92 -13.05 -6.69
C ASN A 341 13.81 -12.90 -5.64
N PHE A 342 12.53 -12.96 -6.04
CA PHE A 342 11.39 -12.69 -5.17
C PHE A 342 11.05 -13.94 -4.34
N ASN A 343 11.29 -13.87 -3.03
CA ASN A 343 10.97 -14.93 -2.08
C ASN A 343 9.61 -14.69 -1.46
N PHE A 344 8.66 -15.59 -1.74
CA PHE A 344 7.30 -15.49 -1.22
C PHE A 344 7.27 -15.67 0.31
N PHE A 345 6.63 -14.72 1.00
CA PHE A 345 6.42 -14.75 2.45
C PHE A 345 4.98 -15.14 2.80
N ALA A 346 3.98 -14.41 2.29
CA ALA A 346 2.57 -14.61 2.66
C ALA A 346 1.57 -14.17 1.58
N SER A 347 0.32 -14.59 1.73
CA SER A 347 -0.78 -14.22 0.83
C SER A 347 -1.99 -13.67 1.60
N TYR A 348 -2.57 -12.60 1.08
CA TYR A 348 -3.64 -11.85 1.72
C TYR A 348 -4.90 -11.88 0.87
N ALA A 349 -5.93 -12.57 1.35
CA ALA A 349 -7.23 -12.66 0.66
C ALA A 349 -7.89 -11.29 0.44
N GLY A 350 -7.61 -10.31 1.29
CA GLY A 350 -8.07 -8.92 1.16
C GLY A 350 -7.21 -8.05 0.25
N GLY A 351 -6.07 -8.55 -0.25
CA GLY A 351 -5.08 -7.75 -0.97
C GLY A 351 -4.24 -6.88 -0.04
N LEU A 352 -3.13 -6.37 -0.55
CA LEU A 352 -2.29 -5.38 0.15
C LEU A 352 -2.19 -4.09 -0.68
N ARG A 353 -2.00 -2.97 -0.02
CA ARG A 353 -1.83 -1.68 -0.68
C ARG A 353 -0.38 -1.25 -0.56
N GLN A 354 0.03 -0.94 0.67
CA GLN A 354 1.34 -0.40 0.99
C GLN A 354 2.12 -1.34 1.91
N ILE A 355 3.45 -1.22 1.86
CA ILE A 355 4.39 -1.68 2.88
C ILE A 355 5.22 -0.48 3.37
N ASN A 356 5.52 -0.43 4.66
CA ASN A 356 6.42 0.55 5.27
C ASN A 356 7.22 -0.13 6.41
N ALA A 357 8.33 0.49 6.84
CA ALA A 357 9.16 -0.02 7.91
C ALA A 357 9.34 1.02 9.04
N GLY A 358 9.50 0.57 10.27
CA GLY A 358 9.81 1.40 11.43
C GLY A 358 9.43 0.73 12.75
N ASP A 359 9.60 1.44 13.87
CA ASP A 359 9.44 0.89 15.22
C ASP A 359 8.21 1.51 15.91
N ALA A 360 7.01 1.00 15.57
CA ALA A 360 5.76 1.49 16.16
C ALA A 360 5.40 0.80 17.48
N ASP A 361 6.07 -0.28 17.87
CA ASP A 361 5.92 -0.92 19.18
C ASP A 361 6.95 -0.42 20.22
N GLY A 362 7.95 0.34 19.76
CA GLY A 362 8.93 1.05 20.59
C GLY A 362 9.99 0.14 21.20
N ASP A 363 10.22 -1.05 20.61
CA ASP A 363 11.13 -2.06 21.17
C ASP A 363 12.61 -1.81 20.79
N GLY A 364 12.85 -0.81 19.95
CA GLY A 364 14.15 -0.40 19.45
C GLY A 364 14.57 -1.12 18.17
N LYS A 365 13.68 -1.87 17.52
CA LYS A 365 13.94 -2.52 16.24
C LYS A 365 12.86 -2.17 15.22
N PRO A 366 13.23 -1.98 13.94
CA PRO A 366 12.23 -1.75 12.91
C PRO A 366 11.48 -3.04 12.56
N ASN A 367 10.18 -2.87 12.37
CA ASN A 367 9.21 -3.86 11.92
C ASN A 367 8.71 -3.51 10.51
N LEU A 368 7.95 -4.43 9.90
CA LEU A 368 7.29 -4.19 8.61
C LEU A 368 5.78 -4.03 8.80
N TYR A 369 5.23 -2.89 8.42
CA TYR A 369 3.79 -2.60 8.50
C TYR A 369 3.14 -2.68 7.13
N LEU A 370 2.10 -3.52 7.00
CA LEU A 370 1.38 -3.72 5.75
C LEU A 370 -0.03 -3.13 5.82
N ALA A 371 -0.36 -2.27 4.87
CA ALA A 371 -1.72 -1.77 4.69
C ALA A 371 -2.55 -2.81 3.92
N GLY A 372 -3.58 -3.33 4.56
CA GLY A 372 -4.59 -4.20 3.94
C GLY A 372 -5.46 -3.43 2.96
N HIS A 373 -5.78 -4.07 1.83
CA HIS A 373 -6.61 -3.47 0.80
C HIS A 373 -8.11 -3.55 1.17
N TYR A 374 -8.88 -4.51 0.68
CA TYR A 374 -10.34 -4.59 0.92
C TYR A 374 -10.76 -5.31 2.21
N ASN A 375 -9.79 -5.68 3.04
CA ASN A 375 -10.02 -6.21 4.39
C ASN A 375 -9.83 -5.14 5.47
N GLU A 376 -9.38 -3.94 5.09
CA GLU A 376 -9.31 -2.76 5.97
C GLU A 376 -8.48 -3.00 7.23
N ALA A 377 -7.51 -3.92 7.13
CA ALA A 377 -6.65 -4.32 8.23
C ALA A 377 -5.28 -3.65 8.09
N VAL A 378 -4.58 -3.47 9.21
CA VAL A 378 -3.14 -3.23 9.23
C VAL A 378 -2.45 -4.41 9.89
N TYR A 379 -1.38 -4.85 9.25
CA TYR A 379 -0.57 -5.97 9.69
C TYR A 379 0.76 -5.46 10.22
N ASP A 380 1.17 -6.00 11.35
CA ASP A 380 2.50 -5.87 11.89
C ASP A 380 3.27 -7.17 11.64
N TRP A 381 4.42 -7.05 10.99
CA TRP A 381 5.39 -8.11 10.79
C TRP A 381 6.61 -7.82 11.66
N GLU A 382 6.50 -8.26 12.90
CA GLU A 382 7.49 -8.13 13.96
C GLU A 382 8.79 -8.89 13.60
N PHE A 383 9.91 -8.19 13.50
CA PHE A 383 11.22 -8.74 13.16
C PHE A 383 11.95 -9.26 14.40
N ASN A 384 11.86 -10.58 14.60
CA ASN A 384 12.39 -11.29 15.77
C ASN A 384 13.72 -12.02 15.53
N GLY A 385 14.14 -12.15 14.27
CA GLY A 385 15.25 -13.01 13.85
C GLY A 385 16.55 -12.27 13.54
N ASP A 386 17.45 -12.99 12.87
CA ASP A 386 18.75 -12.46 12.42
C ASP A 386 18.83 -12.34 10.88
N ASP A 387 17.87 -12.89 10.13
CA ASP A 387 17.88 -12.90 8.65
C ASP A 387 16.58 -12.27 8.12
N PRO A 388 16.61 -11.03 7.61
CA PRO A 388 15.44 -10.31 7.12
C PRO A 388 14.84 -10.91 5.83
N LEU A 389 15.58 -11.78 5.13
CA LEU A 389 15.09 -12.51 3.96
C LEU A 389 14.48 -13.87 4.32
N ALA A 390 14.60 -14.30 5.58
CA ALA A 390 14.01 -15.53 6.09
C ALA A 390 12.64 -15.26 6.71
N VAL A 391 11.61 -15.88 6.13
CA VAL A 391 10.23 -15.77 6.59
C VAL A 391 10.12 -16.17 8.08
N GLU A 392 10.89 -17.14 8.58
CA GLU A 392 10.89 -17.55 9.98
C GLU A 392 11.39 -16.48 10.97
N SER A 393 12.05 -15.41 10.51
CA SER A 393 12.48 -14.29 11.35
C SER A 393 11.33 -13.37 11.76
N PHE A 394 10.11 -13.59 11.26
CA PHE A 394 8.98 -12.70 11.49
C PHE A 394 7.80 -13.35 12.22
N SER A 395 7.12 -12.56 13.05
CA SER A 395 5.81 -12.87 13.61
C SER A 395 4.78 -11.91 13.06
N GLU A 396 3.64 -12.41 12.57
CA GLU A 396 2.59 -11.55 11.99
C GLU A 396 1.43 -11.34 12.99
N ARG A 397 0.95 -10.09 13.11
CA ARG A 397 -0.23 -9.70 13.88
C ARG A 397 -1.12 -8.76 13.08
N ILE A 398 -2.41 -8.72 13.44
CA ILE A 398 -3.31 -7.65 12.98
C ILE A 398 -3.39 -6.64 14.11
N ILE A 399 -2.96 -5.40 13.86
CA ILE A 399 -2.89 -4.34 14.87
C ILE A 399 -4.01 -3.30 14.72
N PHE A 400 -4.68 -3.30 13.58
CA PHE A 400 -5.87 -2.49 13.32
C PHE A 400 -6.80 -3.21 12.35
N MET A 401 -8.10 -3.02 12.51
CA MET A 401 -9.09 -3.40 11.52
C MET A 401 -10.27 -2.45 11.61
N ASP A 402 -10.58 -1.78 10.51
CA ASP A 402 -11.75 -0.89 10.42
C ASP A 402 -13.05 -1.70 10.51
N ASP A 403 -14.14 -1.06 10.93
CA ASP A 403 -15.43 -1.74 10.98
C ASP A 403 -15.98 -1.86 9.57
N THR A 404 -16.29 -3.09 9.13
CA THR A 404 -16.69 -3.36 7.75
C THR A 404 -18.14 -2.93 7.44
N THR A 405 -18.73 -2.01 8.21
CA THR A 405 -20.10 -1.52 8.00
C THR A 405 -20.18 -0.24 7.19
N ASP A 406 -19.45 -0.25 6.09
CA ASP A 406 -19.36 0.84 5.13
C ASP A 406 -20.71 1.30 4.56
N ASN A 407 -20.95 2.61 4.63
CA ASN A 407 -22.08 3.25 3.95
C ASN A 407 -21.71 3.62 2.50
N TYR A 408 -21.29 2.61 1.72
CA TYR A 408 -20.90 2.79 0.32
C TYR A 408 -21.97 2.33 -0.68
N THR A 409 -21.81 2.76 -1.94
CA THR A 409 -22.65 2.30 -3.05
C THR A 409 -22.11 0.97 -3.61
N PRO A 410 -22.86 -0.16 -3.52
CA PRO A 410 -22.39 -1.45 -4.02
C PRO A 410 -22.12 -1.46 -5.52
N GLY A 411 -21.11 -2.24 -5.94
CA GLY A 411 -20.74 -2.39 -7.35
C GLY A 411 -19.83 -1.28 -7.89
N ASN A 412 -19.34 -0.40 -7.02
CA ASN A 412 -18.32 0.59 -7.31
C ASN A 412 -17.07 0.28 -6.49
N ASP A 413 -15.96 -0.01 -7.16
CA ASP A 413 -14.67 -0.27 -6.52
C ASP A 413 -14.19 0.90 -5.65
N GLN A 414 -14.39 2.12 -6.16
CA GLN A 414 -13.95 3.35 -5.50
C GLN A 414 -14.67 3.58 -4.17
N GLY A 415 -15.90 3.07 -4.02
CA GLY A 415 -16.65 3.18 -2.76
C GLY A 415 -16.19 2.22 -1.66
N LYS A 416 -15.31 1.25 -1.95
CA LYS A 416 -14.86 0.29 -0.93
C LYS A 416 -13.81 0.92 -0.02
N VAL A 417 -13.92 0.65 1.27
CA VAL A 417 -12.97 1.12 2.28
C VAL A 417 -11.68 0.30 2.23
N ARG A 418 -10.56 0.99 2.45
CA ARG A 418 -9.21 0.46 2.36
C ARG A 418 -8.27 1.25 3.25
N VAL A 419 -7.27 0.60 3.82
CA VAL A 419 -6.10 1.32 4.32
C VAL A 419 -5.26 1.69 3.10
N ALA A 420 -5.12 2.99 2.87
CA ALA A 420 -4.42 3.52 1.69
C ALA A 420 -2.96 3.84 1.96
N LYS A 421 -2.70 4.50 3.09
CA LYS A 421 -1.38 4.90 3.53
C LYS A 421 -1.17 4.63 5.00
N LEU A 422 0.08 4.37 5.36
CA LEU A 422 0.60 4.38 6.71
C LEU A 422 2.07 4.81 6.74
N PHE A 423 2.47 5.36 7.88
CA PHE A 423 3.87 5.55 8.26
C PHE A 423 4.00 5.40 9.79
N PRO A 424 5.06 4.76 10.27
CA PRO A 424 5.38 4.70 11.70
C PRO A 424 6.22 5.91 12.15
N GLY A 425 6.24 6.17 13.45
CA GLY A 425 7.11 7.16 14.10
C GLY A 425 6.51 7.67 15.41
N ASP A 426 7.30 8.27 16.29
CA ASP A 426 6.81 8.91 17.53
C ASP A 426 6.27 10.31 17.17
N LEU A 427 4.96 10.41 16.95
CA LEU A 427 4.32 11.64 16.51
C LEU A 427 3.99 12.55 17.70
N ASP A 428 3.61 12.00 18.85
CA ASP A 428 3.19 12.82 19.98
C ASP A 428 4.26 13.03 21.06
N ASN A 429 5.48 12.54 20.79
CA ASN A 429 6.69 12.72 21.59
C ASN A 429 6.57 12.20 23.03
N ASP A 430 5.83 11.11 23.19
CA ASP A 430 5.69 10.42 24.47
C ASP A 430 6.73 9.29 24.66
N GLY A 431 7.49 8.98 23.61
CA GLY A 431 8.54 7.98 23.57
C GLY A 431 8.07 6.58 23.20
N TYR A 432 6.80 6.41 22.83
CA TYR A 432 6.29 5.21 22.17
C TYR A 432 6.12 5.47 20.66
N GLY A 433 6.28 4.41 19.86
CA GLY A 433 6.04 4.54 18.43
C GLY A 433 4.54 4.65 18.13
N ASP A 434 4.19 5.54 17.21
CA ASP A 434 2.86 5.61 16.60
C ASP A 434 2.85 4.95 15.23
N LEU A 435 1.65 4.62 14.78
CA LEU A 435 1.35 4.31 13.40
C LEU A 435 0.20 5.19 12.92
N VAL A 436 0.51 6.14 12.05
CA VAL A 436 -0.49 7.00 11.41
C VAL A 436 -0.93 6.33 10.13
N LEU A 437 -2.24 6.19 9.93
CA LEU A 437 -2.81 5.53 8.76
C LEU A 437 -4.04 6.24 8.22
N SER A 438 -4.27 6.08 6.92
CA SER A 438 -5.40 6.66 6.22
C SER A 438 -6.38 5.59 5.75
N SER A 439 -7.64 5.69 6.15
CA SER A 439 -8.75 4.89 5.64
C SER A 439 -9.46 5.68 4.53
N ALA A 440 -9.36 5.19 3.30
CA ALA A 440 -9.71 5.94 2.09
C ALA A 440 -10.87 5.28 1.34
N SER A 441 -11.94 6.06 1.14
CA SER A 441 -13.14 5.69 0.37
C SER A 441 -14.03 6.92 0.13
N PHE A 442 -14.96 6.81 -0.81
CA PHE A 442 -16.06 7.74 -1.00
C PHE A 442 -17.32 7.42 -0.18
N ALA A 443 -17.24 6.46 0.75
CA ALA A 443 -18.32 6.16 1.68
C ALA A 443 -18.58 7.36 2.59
N ALA A 444 -19.83 7.56 3.02
CA ALA A 444 -20.19 8.74 3.81
C ALA A 444 -19.51 8.74 5.19
N ASP A 445 -19.22 7.58 5.74
CA ASP A 445 -18.47 7.33 6.97
C ASP A 445 -16.95 7.37 6.79
N LYS A 446 -16.47 7.82 5.62
CA LYS A 446 -15.07 8.02 5.25
C LYS A 446 -14.91 9.37 4.52
N PRO A 447 -13.68 9.80 4.18
CA PRO A 447 -12.36 9.31 4.59
C PRO A 447 -12.09 9.57 6.06
N GLN A 448 -11.13 8.82 6.62
CA GLN A 448 -10.62 9.04 7.97
C GLN A 448 -9.11 8.84 8.03
N LEU A 449 -8.49 9.50 8.99
CA LEU A 449 -7.12 9.33 9.44
C LEU A 449 -7.17 8.79 10.86
N PHE A 450 -6.26 7.88 11.18
CA PHE A 450 -6.11 7.32 12.51
C PHE A 450 -4.64 7.43 12.94
N MET A 451 -4.45 7.63 14.23
CA MET A 451 -3.20 7.37 14.94
C MET A 451 -3.48 6.22 15.90
N ILE A 452 -2.75 5.13 15.73
CA ILE A 452 -2.75 4.02 16.69
C ILE A 452 -1.38 3.96 17.35
N GLU A 453 -1.34 3.54 18.60
CA GLU A 453 -0.13 3.48 19.40
C GLU A 453 -0.12 2.16 20.18
N HIS A 454 1.07 1.59 20.35
CA HIS A 454 1.30 0.44 21.22
C HIS A 454 1.26 0.87 22.69
N ASP A 455 0.67 0.08 23.57
CA ASP A 455 0.44 0.41 25.00
C ASP A 455 1.70 0.56 25.89
N GLY A 456 2.88 0.60 25.27
CA GLY A 456 4.17 0.78 25.92
C GLY A 456 4.61 -0.40 26.79
N THR A 457 3.84 -1.50 26.82
CA THR A 457 4.32 -2.72 27.46
C THR A 457 5.35 -3.37 26.56
N LEU A 458 6.60 -2.95 26.70
CA LEU A 458 7.77 -3.64 26.13
C LEU A 458 7.72 -5.09 26.61
N GLU A 459 7.12 -5.98 25.84
CA GLU A 459 7.04 -7.40 26.17
C GLU A 459 8.46 -7.94 26.06
N THR A 460 9.19 -7.88 27.17
CA THR A 460 10.47 -8.58 27.39
C THR A 460 10.38 -10.11 27.27
N ASP A 461 9.28 -10.64 26.72
CA ASP A 461 9.06 -12.06 26.61
C ASP A 461 8.21 -12.46 25.39
N TYR A 462 8.61 -12.01 24.19
CA TYR A 462 8.24 -12.63 22.90
C TYR A 462 8.49 -14.17 22.87
N SER A 463 9.17 -14.73 23.89
CA SER A 463 9.44 -16.17 24.03
C SER A 463 8.27 -17.02 24.56
N ASN A 464 7.14 -16.42 24.96
CA ASN A 464 6.01 -17.15 25.53
C ASN A 464 4.73 -17.16 24.67
N TYR A 465 4.84 -17.02 23.35
CA TYR A 465 3.84 -17.65 22.51
C TYR A 465 3.97 -19.16 22.66
N THR A 466 3.03 -19.78 23.39
CA THR A 466 2.92 -21.24 23.41
C THR A 466 2.67 -21.70 21.99
N ILE A 467 3.74 -22.07 21.28
CA ILE A 467 3.66 -22.90 20.08
C ILE A 467 2.71 -24.03 20.48
N PRO A 468 1.54 -24.14 19.84
CA PRO A 468 0.56 -25.10 20.30
C PRO A 468 1.19 -26.48 20.20
N ASN A 469 1.27 -27.22 21.31
CA ASN A 469 2.06 -28.46 21.37
C ASN A 469 1.58 -29.59 20.44
N HIS A 470 0.56 -29.35 19.60
CA HIS A 470 -0.02 -30.32 18.70
C HIS A 470 -0.65 -29.68 17.46
N VAL A 471 -0.57 -30.38 16.33
CA VAL A 471 -1.36 -30.04 15.14
C VAL A 471 -2.84 -30.24 15.43
N SER A 472 -3.67 -29.25 15.09
CA SER A 472 -5.12 -29.34 15.23
C SER A 472 -5.82 -28.75 14.02
N ILE A 473 -7.04 -29.18 13.72
CA ILE A 473 -7.92 -28.49 12.78
C ILE A 473 -9.32 -28.49 13.38
N SER A 474 -9.95 -27.32 13.46
CA SER A 474 -11.28 -27.11 14.04
C SER A 474 -12.37 -27.72 13.16
N GLN A 475 -13.60 -27.77 13.66
CA GLN A 475 -14.72 -28.09 12.78
C GLN A 475 -14.94 -26.88 11.86
N ASN A 476 -14.95 -27.09 10.55
CA ASN A 476 -15.26 -26.04 9.58
C ASN A 476 -16.51 -25.27 10.00
N PHE A 477 -16.47 -23.95 9.88
CA PHE A 477 -17.58 -23.07 10.23
C PHE A 477 -17.95 -22.17 9.05
N PRO A 478 -19.24 -21.96 8.76
CA PRO A 478 -20.38 -22.71 9.27
C PRO A 478 -20.34 -24.21 8.86
N ASN A 479 -21.10 -25.07 9.54
CA ASN A 479 -21.37 -26.45 9.09
C ASN A 479 -22.74 -26.93 9.63
N PRO A 480 -23.76 -27.16 8.78
CA PRO A 480 -23.73 -27.08 7.31
C PRO A 480 -23.41 -25.67 6.78
N PHE A 481 -22.73 -25.60 5.64
CA PHE A 481 -22.34 -24.34 5.00
C PHE A 481 -23.03 -24.15 3.64
N ASN A 482 -23.12 -22.89 3.18
CA ASN A 482 -23.71 -22.53 1.89
C ASN A 482 -23.17 -21.20 1.33
N PRO A 483 -22.43 -21.20 0.20
CA PRO A 483 -21.54 -22.26 -0.26
C PRO A 483 -20.12 -22.12 0.33
N ALA A 484 -19.87 -21.13 1.19
CA ALA A 484 -18.55 -20.85 1.76
C ALA A 484 -18.39 -21.38 3.19
N THR A 485 -17.20 -21.89 3.51
CA THR A 485 -16.81 -22.29 4.87
C THR A 485 -15.34 -22.00 5.11
N GLN A 486 -14.98 -21.79 6.37
CA GLN A 486 -13.63 -21.57 6.86
C GLN A 486 -13.10 -22.82 7.56
N PHE A 487 -11.81 -23.08 7.41
CA PHE A 487 -11.05 -24.07 8.14
C PHE A 487 -10.04 -23.34 9.02
N SER A 488 -10.14 -23.49 10.33
CA SER A 488 -9.14 -23.01 11.27
C SER A 488 -8.26 -24.19 11.69
N TYR A 489 -6.96 -24.09 11.53
CA TYR A 489 -6.02 -25.11 11.94
C TYR A 489 -4.81 -24.53 12.64
N THR A 490 -4.17 -25.36 13.43
CA THR A 490 -3.02 -24.99 14.25
C THR A 490 -1.88 -25.93 13.90
N LEU A 491 -0.69 -25.37 13.71
CA LEU A 491 0.54 -26.10 13.48
C LEU A 491 1.47 -25.92 14.68
N ASN A 492 2.06 -27.03 15.15
CA ASN A 492 3.02 -27.04 16.25
C ASN A 492 4.47 -26.88 15.78
N GLU A 493 4.70 -26.94 14.47
CA GLU A 493 5.99 -26.78 13.82
C GLU A 493 5.74 -26.24 12.41
N SER A 494 6.60 -25.35 11.92
CA SER A 494 6.56 -24.86 10.55
C SER A 494 6.89 -25.99 9.59
N GLY A 495 6.22 -26.06 8.45
CA GLY A 495 6.52 -27.09 7.45
C GLY A 495 5.53 -27.15 6.30
N THR A 496 5.82 -28.01 5.32
CA THR A 496 4.91 -28.25 4.20
C THR A 496 3.64 -28.95 4.65
N ILE A 497 2.50 -28.34 4.36
CA ILE A 497 1.16 -28.86 4.64
C ILE A 497 0.30 -28.87 3.39
N SER A 498 -0.64 -29.80 3.32
CA SER A 498 -1.66 -29.86 2.27
C SER A 498 -3.03 -29.96 2.93
N LEU A 499 -3.92 -29.01 2.63
CA LEU A 499 -5.33 -29.04 2.99
C LEU A 499 -6.18 -29.29 1.73
N GLY A 500 -6.68 -30.51 1.60
CA GLY A 500 -7.49 -30.95 0.46
C GLY A 500 -8.94 -31.22 0.84
N ILE A 501 -9.84 -31.09 -0.13
CA ILE A 501 -11.27 -31.37 -0.02
C ILE A 501 -11.64 -32.57 -0.87
N TYR A 502 -12.38 -33.51 -0.30
CA TYR A 502 -12.69 -34.81 -0.88
C TYR A 502 -14.19 -35.08 -0.84
N ASP A 503 -14.70 -35.77 -1.85
CA ASP A 503 -16.07 -36.29 -1.83
C ASP A 503 -16.20 -37.58 -0.99
N ILE A 504 -17.42 -38.11 -0.89
CA ILE A 504 -17.71 -39.36 -0.15
C ILE A 504 -16.99 -40.60 -0.69
N THR A 505 -16.48 -40.54 -1.92
CA THR A 505 -15.69 -41.63 -2.53
C THR A 505 -14.19 -41.48 -2.27
N GLY A 506 -13.77 -40.39 -1.64
CA GLY A 506 -12.37 -40.06 -1.39
C GLY A 506 -11.67 -39.40 -2.58
N LYS A 507 -12.42 -38.95 -3.59
CA LYS A 507 -11.86 -38.22 -4.73
C LYS A 507 -11.57 -36.77 -4.32
N LEU A 508 -10.35 -36.29 -4.61
CA LEU A 508 -9.97 -34.89 -4.43
C LEU A 508 -10.82 -34.00 -5.35
N ILE A 509 -11.45 -33.00 -4.76
CA ILE A 509 -12.35 -32.04 -5.40
C ILE A 509 -11.65 -30.69 -5.56
N TYR A 510 -10.93 -30.27 -4.53
CA TYR A 510 -10.26 -28.97 -4.46
C TYR A 510 -9.08 -29.05 -3.49
N THR A 511 -8.00 -28.34 -3.82
CA THR A 511 -6.87 -28.13 -2.92
C THR A 511 -7.04 -26.72 -2.36
N VAL A 512 -7.28 -26.61 -1.05
CA VAL A 512 -7.46 -25.32 -0.37
C VAL A 512 -6.11 -24.65 -0.17
N TYR A 513 -5.11 -25.45 0.21
CA TYR A 513 -3.75 -25.00 0.43
C TYR A 513 -2.80 -26.19 0.20
N ASP A 514 -1.65 -25.95 -0.44
CA ASP A 514 -0.59 -26.96 -0.63
C ASP A 514 0.75 -26.22 -0.74
N GLY A 515 1.52 -26.20 0.35
CA GLY A 515 2.67 -25.32 0.48
C GLY A 515 3.28 -25.32 1.88
N PHE A 516 4.28 -24.47 2.10
CA PHE A 516 4.93 -24.30 3.40
C PHE A 516 4.14 -23.32 4.29
N GLN A 517 3.81 -23.73 5.51
CA GLN A 517 3.06 -22.90 6.46
C GLN A 517 3.79 -22.85 7.82
N ARG A 518 3.84 -21.67 8.45
CA ARG A 518 4.50 -21.47 9.76
C ARG A 518 3.78 -22.21 10.90
N ALA A 519 4.48 -22.48 12.00
CA ALA A 519 3.84 -22.83 13.27
C ALA A 519 2.87 -21.72 13.71
N GLY A 520 1.80 -22.07 14.42
CA GLY A 520 0.77 -21.11 14.85
C GLY A 520 -0.61 -21.41 14.28
N ASN A 521 -1.51 -20.44 14.40
CA ASN A 521 -2.91 -20.57 14.00
C ASN A 521 -3.13 -20.04 12.59
N HIS A 522 -3.94 -20.76 11.81
CA HIS A 522 -4.17 -20.50 10.40
C HIS A 522 -5.64 -20.60 10.07
N ASN A 523 -6.09 -19.74 9.15
CA ASN A 523 -7.46 -19.71 8.67
C ASN A 523 -7.48 -19.71 7.14
N VAL A 524 -8.20 -20.64 6.54
CA VAL A 524 -8.35 -20.70 5.07
C VAL A 524 -9.79 -20.98 4.67
N PHE A 525 -10.19 -20.50 3.49
CA PHE A 525 -11.58 -20.56 3.04
C PHE A 525 -11.77 -21.51 1.85
N TRP A 526 -12.97 -22.06 1.75
CA TRP A 526 -13.43 -22.71 0.53
C TRP A 526 -14.85 -22.28 0.18
N THR A 527 -15.05 -21.89 -1.07
CA THR A 527 -16.31 -21.35 -1.60
C THR A 527 -17.19 -22.39 -2.30
N GLY A 528 -16.92 -23.69 -2.07
CA GLY A 528 -17.73 -24.77 -2.65
C GLY A 528 -17.51 -24.98 -4.15
N LEU A 529 -16.31 -24.65 -4.65
CA LEU A 529 -15.89 -24.82 -6.05
C LEU A 529 -14.95 -26.03 -6.22
N ASP A 530 -14.99 -26.69 -7.37
CA ASP A 530 -13.98 -27.68 -7.79
C ASP A 530 -12.75 -27.01 -8.44
N GLN A 531 -11.71 -27.79 -8.74
CA GLN A 531 -10.49 -27.31 -9.40
C GLN A 531 -10.73 -26.62 -10.76
N ASN A 532 -11.88 -26.82 -11.40
CA ASN A 532 -12.25 -26.17 -12.66
C ASN A 532 -13.16 -24.95 -12.43
N LYS A 533 -13.19 -24.41 -11.20
CA LYS A 533 -14.03 -23.28 -10.76
C LYS A 533 -15.53 -23.55 -10.90
N ARG A 534 -15.97 -24.82 -10.87
CA ARG A 534 -17.40 -25.17 -10.96
C ARG A 534 -17.98 -25.44 -9.57
N PRO A 535 -19.19 -24.95 -9.27
CA PRO A 535 -19.83 -25.25 -7.98
C PRO A 535 -20.08 -26.74 -7.79
N VAL A 536 -19.76 -27.26 -6.61
CA VAL A 536 -20.00 -28.67 -6.25
C VAL A 536 -21.41 -28.88 -5.69
N SER A 537 -21.98 -30.08 -5.79
CA SER A 537 -23.38 -30.35 -5.37
C SER A 537 -23.57 -30.31 -3.85
N SER A 538 -24.79 -30.03 -3.35
CA SER A 538 -25.11 -30.23 -1.94
C SER A 538 -24.83 -31.68 -1.54
N GLY A 539 -24.23 -31.88 -0.37
CA GLY A 539 -23.80 -33.21 0.05
C GLY A 539 -22.78 -33.20 1.17
N VAL A 540 -22.32 -34.39 1.51
CA VAL A 540 -21.27 -34.59 2.51
C VAL A 540 -19.92 -34.56 1.81
N TYR A 541 -18.99 -33.79 2.38
CA TYR A 541 -17.60 -33.71 1.97
C TYR A 541 -16.69 -33.95 3.17
N PHE A 542 -15.41 -34.18 2.88
CA PHE A 542 -14.36 -34.29 3.88
C PHE A 542 -13.25 -33.32 3.54
N TYR A 543 -12.71 -32.65 4.54
CA TYR A 543 -11.46 -31.91 4.41
C TYR A 543 -10.38 -32.65 5.18
N ARG A 544 -9.16 -32.60 4.67
CA ARG A 544 -8.00 -33.29 5.22
C ARG A 544 -6.80 -32.37 5.23
N LEU A 545 -6.30 -32.10 6.43
CA LEU A 545 -5.01 -31.47 6.67
C LEU A 545 -3.94 -32.57 6.76
N VAL A 546 -2.92 -32.48 5.92
CA VAL A 546 -1.72 -33.33 5.93
C VAL A 546 -0.54 -32.44 6.27
N THR A 547 0.26 -32.87 7.24
CA THR A 547 1.55 -32.28 7.64
C THR A 547 2.62 -33.38 7.57
N GLN A 548 3.88 -33.09 7.85
CA GLN A 548 4.93 -34.12 7.90
C GLN A 548 4.60 -35.26 8.90
N SER A 549 4.04 -34.91 10.06
CA SER A 549 3.84 -35.81 11.19
C SER A 549 2.38 -36.25 11.42
N ASN A 550 1.41 -35.48 10.90
CA ASN A 550 -0.02 -35.67 11.19
C ASN A 550 -0.89 -35.67 9.93
N THR A 551 -2.00 -36.43 9.97
CA THR A 551 -3.09 -36.34 9.00
C THR A 551 -4.42 -36.28 9.74
N ILE A 552 -5.13 -35.16 9.64
CA ILE A 552 -6.41 -34.94 10.33
C ILE A 552 -7.49 -34.75 9.27
N SER A 553 -8.56 -35.57 9.34
CA SER A 553 -9.71 -35.46 8.44
C SER A 553 -10.99 -35.21 9.23
N LYS A 554 -11.84 -34.31 8.72
CA LYS A 554 -13.14 -34.01 9.32
C LYS A 554 -14.22 -33.91 8.25
N LYS A 555 -15.46 -34.17 8.67
CA LYS A 555 -16.64 -34.17 7.82
C LYS A 555 -17.26 -32.77 7.78
N MET A 556 -17.71 -32.35 6.61
CA MET A 556 -18.52 -31.15 6.41
C MET A 556 -19.75 -31.44 5.55
N VAL A 557 -20.77 -30.59 5.66
CA VAL A 557 -22.03 -30.72 4.94
C VAL A 557 -22.27 -29.43 4.17
N LEU A 558 -22.29 -29.52 2.84
CA LEU A 558 -22.72 -28.43 1.97
C LEU A 558 -24.24 -28.53 1.79
N ALA A 559 -24.96 -27.50 2.20
CA ALA A 559 -26.42 -27.42 2.10
C ALA A 559 -26.83 -26.18 1.29
N LYS A 560 -26.83 -26.31 -0.04
CA LYS A 560 -27.31 -25.26 -0.97
C LYS A 560 -28.81 -25.12 -0.98
#